data_AF-K1TSC9-F1
#
_entry.id   AF-K1TSC9-F1
#
_cell.length_a   1.000
_cell.length_b   1.000
_cell.length_c   1.000
_cell.angle_alpha   90.00
_cell.angle_beta   90.00
_cell.angle_gamma   90.00
#
_symmetry.space_group_name_H-M   'P 1'
#
loop_
_entity.id
_entity.type
_entity.pdbx_description
1 polymer ?
#
loop_
_entity_poly.entity_id
_entity_poly.type
_entity_poly.pdbx_seq_one_letter_code
_entity_poly.pdbx_strand_id
1 'polypeptide(L)'
;MDHIDEVISIIRASRTAALAKEALMTRFELSDAQAQAIVDMRLRALTGLEREKIETEYEALMAKIKELRAILADENLLLGVIKTEIMEIADKYGDERRTSIGFDMYDISTEDLIPRENVVIAMTKLGYIKRMSVDNFKAQNRGGKGIKGMQTIEDDYIEELLMMNTHHYLM
;
A
#
# COMPACT_ATOMS: atom_id res chain seq x y z
N MET A 1 9.13 -47.57 -16.82
CA MET A 1 10.29 -48.46 -16.51
C MET A 1 10.09 -49.79 -17.22
N ASP A 2 9.89 -49.73 -18.54
CA ASP A 2 9.12 -50.77 -19.23
C ASP A 2 9.99 -51.63 -20.16
N HIS A 3 11.27 -51.26 -20.28
CA HIS A 3 12.26 -51.93 -21.14
C HIS A 3 13.52 -52.37 -20.36
N ILE A 4 13.38 -52.73 -19.08
CA ILE A 4 14.51 -53.07 -18.20
C ILE A 4 15.37 -54.19 -18.80
N ASP A 5 14.76 -55.24 -19.34
CA ASP A 5 15.50 -56.37 -19.92
C ASP A 5 16.33 -55.96 -21.14
N GLU A 6 15.78 -55.09 -22.00
CA GLU A 6 16.49 -54.56 -23.17
C GLU A 6 17.66 -53.66 -22.74
N VAL A 7 17.43 -52.78 -21.75
CA VAL A 7 18.48 -51.92 -21.19
C VAL A 7 19.62 -52.76 -20.59
N ILE A 8 19.30 -53.81 -19.82
CA ILE A 8 20.30 -54.73 -19.26
C ILE A 8 21.05 -55.45 -20.38
N SER A 9 20.37 -55.86 -21.45
CA SER A 9 21.00 -56.53 -22.59
C SER A 9 22.03 -55.62 -23.29
N ILE A 10 21.70 -54.35 -23.50
CA ILE A 10 22.59 -53.36 -24.11
C ILE A 10 23.80 -53.10 -23.22
N ILE A 11 23.58 -52.90 -21.90
CA ILE A 11 24.66 -52.67 -20.94
C ILE A 11 25.61 -53.86 -20.88
N ARG A 12 25.09 -55.11 -20.90
CA ARG A 12 25.91 -56.32 -20.88
C ARG A 12 26.66 -56.58 -22.19
N ALA A 13 26.11 -56.16 -23.33
CA ALA A 13 26.74 -56.33 -24.63
C ALA A 13 27.88 -55.31 -24.87
N SER A 14 27.78 -54.13 -24.24
CA SER A 14 28.80 -53.09 -24.36
C SER A 14 30.03 -53.37 -23.50
N ARG A 15 31.22 -53.14 -24.08
CA ARG A 15 32.51 -53.37 -23.40
C ARG A 15 32.88 -52.28 -22.41
N THR A 16 32.32 -51.08 -22.55
CA THR A 16 32.61 -49.92 -21.69
C THR A 16 31.31 -49.18 -21.37
N ALA A 17 31.29 -48.46 -20.25
CA ALA A 17 30.16 -47.62 -19.86
C ALA A 17 29.85 -46.53 -20.90
N ALA A 18 30.87 -45.98 -21.55
CA ALA A 18 30.71 -44.98 -22.61
C ALA A 18 29.94 -45.56 -23.82
N LEU A 19 30.29 -46.77 -24.27
CA LEU A 19 29.59 -47.45 -25.37
C LEU A 19 28.17 -47.87 -24.98
N ALA A 20 27.94 -48.27 -23.73
CA ALA A 20 26.60 -48.54 -23.22
C ALA A 20 25.73 -47.27 -23.25
N LYS A 21 26.29 -46.13 -22.81
CA LYS A 21 25.61 -44.83 -22.84
C LYS A 21 25.22 -44.43 -24.27
N GLU A 22 26.16 -44.47 -25.21
CA GLU A 22 25.92 -44.12 -26.61
C GLU A 22 24.86 -45.02 -27.26
N ALA A 23 24.90 -46.33 -26.97
CA ALA A 23 23.90 -47.27 -27.46
C ALA A 23 22.50 -47.00 -26.87
N LEU A 24 22.42 -46.67 -25.57
CA LEU A 24 21.15 -46.30 -24.92
C LEU A 24 20.59 -44.99 -25.47
N MET A 25 21.44 -43.99 -25.71
CA MET A 25 21.05 -42.72 -26.34
C MET A 25 20.49 -42.96 -27.74
N THR A 26 21.18 -43.76 -28.56
CA THR A 26 20.76 -44.04 -29.94
C THR A 26 19.47 -44.86 -29.99
N ARG A 27 19.32 -45.86 -29.10
CA ARG A 27 18.18 -46.78 -29.11
C ARG A 27 16.89 -46.16 -28.58
N PHE A 28 17.00 -45.38 -27.50
CA PHE A 28 15.85 -44.83 -26.77
C PHE A 28 15.71 -43.31 -26.91
N GLU A 29 16.50 -42.68 -27.80
CA GLU A 29 16.53 -41.22 -28.03
C GLU A 29 16.73 -40.42 -26.74
N LEU A 30 17.55 -40.96 -25.83
CA LEU A 30 17.81 -40.36 -24.51
C LEU A 30 18.87 -39.28 -24.59
N SER A 31 18.76 -38.28 -23.73
CA SER A 31 19.84 -37.32 -23.49
C SER A 31 21.04 -37.98 -22.82
N ASP A 32 22.21 -37.34 -22.94
CA ASP A 32 23.45 -37.79 -22.30
C ASP A 32 23.27 -37.98 -20.79
N ALA A 33 22.62 -37.02 -20.13
CA ALA A 33 22.36 -37.04 -18.69
C ALA A 33 21.42 -38.19 -18.28
N GLN A 34 20.36 -38.45 -19.06
CA GLN A 34 19.45 -39.57 -18.80
C GLN A 34 20.14 -40.91 -18.98
N ALA A 35 20.90 -41.08 -20.06
CA ALA A 35 21.62 -42.32 -20.34
C ALA A 35 22.71 -42.58 -19.29
N GLN A 36 23.43 -41.54 -18.86
CA GLN A 36 24.38 -41.63 -17.75
C GLN A 36 23.69 -42.05 -16.45
N ALA A 37 22.55 -41.42 -16.11
CA ALA A 37 21.79 -41.77 -14.91
C ALA A 37 21.33 -43.24 -14.91
N ILE A 38 20.94 -43.78 -16.06
CA ILE A 38 20.56 -45.21 -16.21
C ILE A 38 21.76 -46.12 -15.97
N VAL A 39 22.92 -45.80 -16.54
CA VAL A 39 24.16 -46.59 -16.35
C VAL A 39 24.61 -46.58 -14.89
N ASP A 40 24.40 -45.48 -14.17
CA ASP A 40 24.76 -45.32 -12.76
C ASP A 40 23.74 -45.94 -11.77
N MET A 41 22.61 -46.46 -12.27
CA MET A 41 21.59 -47.06 -11.41
C MET A 41 22.10 -48.31 -10.68
N ARG A 42 21.68 -48.46 -9.43
CA ARG A 42 21.96 -49.66 -8.62
C ARG A 42 20.80 -50.66 -8.76
N LEU A 43 21.11 -51.97 -8.76
CA LEU A 43 20.09 -53.03 -8.87
C LEU A 43 18.94 -52.92 -7.84
N ARG A 44 19.21 -52.39 -6.64
CA ARG A 44 18.17 -52.15 -5.61
C ARG A 44 17.07 -51.18 -6.05
N ALA A 45 17.36 -50.30 -7.01
CA ALA A 45 16.40 -49.34 -7.55
C ALA A 45 15.34 -50.00 -8.44
N LEU A 46 15.51 -51.28 -8.79
CA LEU A 46 14.55 -52.07 -9.58
C LEU A 46 13.47 -52.73 -8.72
N THR A 47 13.49 -52.52 -7.40
CA THR A 47 12.44 -53.05 -6.51
C THR A 47 11.13 -52.29 -6.70
N GLY A 48 9.99 -52.97 -6.51
CA GLY A 48 8.66 -52.36 -6.71
C GLY A 48 8.43 -51.12 -5.84
N LEU A 49 8.93 -51.13 -4.60
CA LEU A 49 8.82 -49.98 -3.69
C LEU A 49 9.58 -48.75 -4.21
N GLU A 50 10.76 -48.92 -4.79
CA GLU A 50 11.53 -47.80 -5.35
C GLU A 50 10.86 -47.25 -6.62
N ARG A 51 10.22 -48.12 -7.42
CA ARG A 51 9.39 -47.68 -8.55
C ARG A 51 8.23 -46.79 -8.09
N GLU A 52 7.46 -47.24 -7.11
CA GLU A 52 6.32 -46.50 -6.58
C GLU A 52 6.73 -45.13 -5.99
N LYS A 53 7.88 -45.09 -5.29
CA LYS A 53 8.45 -43.83 -4.81
C LYS A 53 8.78 -42.86 -5.95
N ILE A 54 9.41 -43.35 -7.02
CA ILE A 54 9.75 -42.51 -8.18
C ILE A 54 8.48 -42.00 -8.88
N GLU A 55 7.47 -42.86 -9.03
CA GLU A 55 6.18 -42.46 -9.60
C GLU A 55 5.49 -41.39 -8.73
N THR A 56 5.49 -41.57 -7.41
CA THR A 56 4.94 -40.58 -6.45
C THR A 56 5.70 -39.25 -6.49
N GLU A 57 7.03 -39.30 -6.51
CA GLU A 57 7.88 -38.11 -6.61
C GLU A 57 7.66 -37.38 -7.93
N TYR A 58 7.54 -38.11 -9.04
CA TYR A 58 7.24 -37.56 -10.35
C TYR A 58 5.89 -36.81 -10.33
N GLU A 59 4.84 -37.41 -9.78
CA GLU A 59 3.53 -36.78 -9.67
C GLU A 59 3.58 -35.49 -8.81
N ALA A 60 4.28 -35.54 -7.68
CA ALA A 60 4.47 -34.39 -6.82
C ALA A 60 5.25 -33.25 -7.52
N LEU A 61 6.31 -33.58 -8.27
CA LEU A 61 7.07 -32.61 -9.05
C LEU A 61 6.21 -32.00 -10.15
N MET A 62 5.42 -32.80 -10.87
CA MET A 62 4.51 -32.31 -11.91
C MET A 62 3.43 -31.39 -11.35
N ALA A 63 2.87 -31.73 -10.18
CA ALA A 63 1.95 -30.86 -9.46
C ALA A 63 2.62 -29.54 -9.07
N LYS A 64 3.86 -29.59 -8.55
CA LYS A 64 4.59 -28.39 -8.15
C LYS A 64 4.95 -27.50 -9.34
N ILE A 65 5.37 -28.10 -10.46
CA ILE A 65 5.64 -27.36 -11.71
C ILE A 65 4.37 -26.65 -12.17
N LYS A 66 3.21 -27.31 -12.13
CA LYS A 66 1.93 -26.71 -12.50
C LYS A 66 1.58 -25.52 -11.62
N GLU A 67 1.70 -25.68 -10.31
CA GLU A 67 1.46 -24.62 -9.32
C GLU A 67 2.38 -23.42 -9.57
N LEU A 68 3.70 -23.64 -9.67
CA LEU A 68 4.68 -22.58 -9.89
C LEU A 68 4.47 -21.87 -11.23
N ARG A 69 4.16 -22.61 -12.30
CA ARG A 69 3.83 -22.01 -13.59
C ARG A 69 2.55 -21.17 -13.53
N ALA A 70 1.55 -21.58 -12.76
CA ALA A 70 0.34 -20.79 -12.56
C ALA A 70 0.63 -19.48 -11.82
N ILE A 71 1.46 -19.52 -10.76
CA ILE A 71 1.93 -18.32 -10.05
C ILE A 71 2.70 -17.38 -10.98
N LEU A 72 3.59 -17.90 -11.82
CA LEU A 72 4.37 -17.08 -12.75
C LEU A 72 3.56 -16.49 -13.90
N ALA A 73 2.40 -17.08 -14.22
CA ALA A 73 1.55 -16.64 -15.32
C ALA A 73 0.50 -15.60 -14.92
N ASP A 74 0.11 -15.53 -13.64
CA ASP A 74 -0.93 -14.63 -13.13
C ASP A 74 -0.41 -13.77 -11.97
N GLU A 75 -0.28 -12.47 -12.22
CA GLU A 75 0.17 -11.48 -11.24
C GLU A 75 -0.76 -11.40 -10.02
N ASN A 76 -2.07 -11.59 -10.18
CA ASN A 76 -3.01 -11.55 -9.04
C ASN A 76 -2.75 -12.73 -8.10
N LEU A 77 -2.42 -13.89 -8.67
CA LEU A 77 -2.12 -15.08 -7.90
C LEU A 77 -0.79 -14.92 -7.15
N LEU A 78 0.22 -14.32 -7.78
CA LEU A 78 1.47 -13.92 -7.13
C LEU A 78 1.24 -12.94 -5.97
N LEU A 79 0.47 -11.86 -6.20
CA LEU A 79 0.12 -10.90 -5.15
C LEU A 79 -0.67 -11.55 -4.01
N GLY A 80 -1.50 -12.55 -4.32
CA GLY A 80 -2.18 -13.37 -3.34
C GLY A 80 -1.21 -14.15 -2.44
N VAL A 81 -0.20 -14.80 -3.02
CA VAL A 81 0.86 -15.49 -2.27
C VAL A 81 1.63 -14.51 -1.38
N ILE A 82 2.07 -13.37 -1.93
CA ILE A 82 2.80 -12.33 -1.18
C ILE A 82 1.96 -11.83 0.00
N LYS A 83 0.67 -11.58 -0.21
CA LYS A 83 -0.25 -11.13 0.85
C LYS A 83 -0.32 -12.16 1.98
N THR A 84 -0.47 -13.44 1.65
CA THR A 84 -0.51 -14.53 2.64
C THR A 84 0.78 -14.58 3.44
N GLU A 85 1.94 -14.54 2.78
CA GLU A 85 3.25 -14.58 3.46
C GLU A 85 3.46 -13.37 4.38
N ILE A 86 3.07 -12.16 3.94
CA ILE A 86 3.14 -10.95 4.77
C ILE A 86 2.22 -11.06 5.99
N MET A 87 1.02 -11.63 5.83
CA MET A 87 0.10 -11.86 6.93
C MET A 87 0.67 -12.86 7.95
N GLU A 88 1.24 -13.97 7.49
CA GLU A 88 1.89 -14.94 8.39
C GLU A 88 3.05 -14.31 9.17
N ILE A 89 3.83 -13.42 8.55
CA ILE A 89 4.88 -12.67 9.23
C ILE A 89 4.28 -11.71 10.26
N ALA A 90 3.24 -10.96 9.89
CA ALA A 90 2.56 -10.03 10.79
C ALA A 90 1.95 -10.76 12.01
N ASP A 91 1.34 -11.93 11.80
CA ASP A 91 0.76 -12.73 12.87
C ASP A 91 1.82 -13.34 13.79
N LYS A 92 2.96 -13.75 13.23
CA LYS A 92 4.05 -14.37 13.99
C LYS A 92 4.91 -13.37 14.77
N TYR A 93 5.05 -12.15 14.27
CA TYR A 93 6.01 -11.17 14.79
C TYR A 93 5.40 -9.82 15.16
N GLY A 94 4.09 -9.63 14.99
CA GLY A 94 3.40 -8.40 15.33
C GLY A 94 3.30 -8.16 16.84
N ASP A 95 3.35 -6.89 17.23
CA ASP A 95 3.15 -6.44 18.61
C ASP A 95 2.16 -5.27 18.66
N GLU A 96 1.65 -4.98 19.86
CA GLU A 96 0.78 -3.83 20.06
C GLU A 96 1.55 -2.52 19.93
N ARG A 97 0.90 -1.51 19.35
CA ARG A 97 1.48 -0.18 19.19
C ARG A 97 1.77 0.44 20.55
N ARG A 98 3.04 0.75 20.81
CA ARG A 98 3.51 1.34 22.07
C ARG A 98 3.20 2.83 22.24
N THR A 99 2.95 3.54 21.14
CA THR A 99 2.73 5.00 21.12
C THR A 99 1.31 5.33 20.65
N SER A 100 0.66 6.29 21.31
CA SER A 100 -0.60 6.87 20.84
C SER A 100 -0.34 8.11 19.98
N ILE A 101 -1.21 8.36 19.01
CA ILE A 101 -1.23 9.63 18.26
C ILE A 101 -2.19 10.54 19.04
N GLY A 102 -1.65 11.59 19.65
CA GLY A 102 -2.42 12.62 20.35
C GLY A 102 -2.69 13.82 19.45
N PHE A 103 -3.68 14.62 19.82
CA PHE A 103 -3.86 15.97 19.29
C PHE A 103 -2.92 16.92 20.03
N ASP A 104 -2.33 17.86 19.30
CA ASP A 104 -1.55 18.92 19.95
C ASP A 104 -2.51 19.83 20.70
N MET A 105 -2.25 20.09 21.98
CA MET A 105 -3.06 20.97 22.82
C MET A 105 -2.95 22.43 22.37
N TYR A 106 -2.00 22.70 21.47
CA TYR A 106 -1.71 24.00 20.85
C TYR A 106 -1.94 23.98 19.34
N ASP A 107 -3.01 23.33 18.88
CA ASP A 107 -3.47 23.54 17.49
C ASP A 107 -4.06 24.96 17.38
N ILE A 108 -3.16 25.95 17.40
CA ILE A 108 -3.44 27.37 17.25
C ILE A 108 -3.95 27.52 15.82
N SER A 109 -5.24 27.84 15.70
CA SER A 109 -5.82 28.12 14.40
C SER A 109 -5.16 29.38 13.82
N THR A 110 -5.13 29.52 12.49
CA THR A 110 -4.56 30.74 11.89
C THR A 110 -5.34 31.99 12.35
N GLU A 111 -6.61 31.81 12.69
CA GLU A 111 -7.52 32.78 13.27
C GLU A 111 -7.06 33.26 14.66
N ASP A 112 -6.47 32.40 15.49
CA ASP A 112 -5.94 32.75 16.81
C ASP A 112 -4.70 33.66 16.74
N LEU A 113 -4.06 33.75 15.57
CA LEU A 113 -2.93 34.65 15.31
C LEU A 113 -3.38 36.08 14.94
N ILE A 114 -4.68 36.31 14.72
CA ILE A 114 -5.20 37.63 14.34
C ILE A 114 -5.27 38.53 15.59
N PRO A 115 -4.67 39.74 15.57
CA PRO A 115 -4.69 40.62 16.73
C PRO A 115 -6.11 41.08 17.08
N ARG A 116 -6.41 41.10 18.38
CA ARG A 116 -7.65 41.63 18.94
C ARG A 116 -7.62 43.16 18.91
N GLU A 117 -8.52 43.76 18.12
CA GLU A 117 -8.64 45.21 17.99
C GLU A 117 -9.99 45.69 18.49
N ASN A 118 -10.01 46.86 19.14
CA ASN A 118 -11.25 47.53 19.52
C ASN A 118 -11.82 48.26 18.30
N VAL A 119 -13.09 47.99 17.99
CA VAL A 119 -13.80 48.52 16.84
C VAL A 119 -15.15 49.08 17.25
N VAL A 120 -15.62 50.04 16.46
CA VAL A 120 -16.97 50.58 16.52
C VAL A 120 -17.76 50.01 15.34
N ILE A 121 -18.91 49.41 15.63
CA ILE A 121 -19.90 48.99 14.64
C ILE A 121 -21.03 50.02 14.66
N ALA A 122 -21.33 50.59 13.50
CA ALA A 122 -22.48 51.47 13.32
C ALA A 122 -23.48 50.81 12.36
N MET A 123 -24.74 50.75 12.77
CA MET A 123 -25.86 50.29 11.94
C MET A 123 -26.84 51.44 11.72
N THR A 124 -27.25 51.60 10.48
CA THR A 124 -28.20 52.64 10.06
C THR A 124 -29.62 52.12 9.98
N LYS A 125 -30.59 53.04 9.88
CA LYS A 125 -32.01 52.70 9.77
C LYS A 125 -32.32 51.86 8.53
N LEU A 126 -31.59 52.08 7.43
CA LEU A 126 -31.71 51.29 6.20
C LEU A 126 -30.93 49.96 6.22
N GLY A 127 -30.31 49.61 7.35
CA GLY A 127 -29.61 48.34 7.53
C GLY A 127 -28.18 48.31 7.00
N TYR A 128 -27.58 49.45 6.66
CA TYR A 128 -26.16 49.50 6.33
C TYR A 128 -25.32 49.39 7.61
N ILE A 129 -24.41 48.41 7.62
CA ILE A 129 -23.53 48.12 8.74
C ILE A 129 -22.09 48.45 8.36
N LYS A 130 -21.40 49.24 9.19
CA LYS A 130 -19.99 49.59 8.99
C LYS A 130 -19.16 49.33 10.23
N ARG A 131 -18.02 48.67 10.05
CA ARG A 131 -16.95 48.55 11.04
C ARG A 131 -15.91 49.65 10.84
N MET A 132 -15.49 50.31 11.92
CA MET A 132 -14.38 51.26 11.93
C MET A 132 -13.52 51.10 13.18
N SER A 133 -12.24 51.44 13.08
CA SER A 133 -11.38 51.54 14.27
C SER A 133 -11.83 52.70 15.16
N VAL A 134 -11.53 52.62 16.45
CA VAL A 134 -11.82 53.71 17.41
C VAL A 134 -11.12 55.01 16.98
N ASP A 135 -9.95 54.92 16.34
CA ASP A 135 -9.23 56.09 15.84
C ASP A 135 -9.96 56.85 14.72
N ASN A 136 -10.70 56.13 13.89
CA ASN A 136 -11.53 56.72 12.85
C ASN A 136 -12.81 57.34 13.42
N PHE A 137 -13.29 56.84 14.56
CA PHE A 137 -14.46 57.37 15.26
C PHE A 137 -14.08 58.55 16.16
N LYS A 138 -13.71 59.69 15.55
CA LYS A 138 -13.40 60.93 16.26
C LYS A 138 -14.44 62.01 15.96
N ALA A 139 -14.78 62.78 17.00
CA ALA A 139 -15.63 63.96 16.86
C ALA A 139 -14.95 64.98 15.93
N GLN A 140 -15.70 65.50 14.96
CA GLN A 140 -15.23 66.64 14.17
C GLN A 140 -15.18 67.87 15.10
N ASN A 141 -14.10 68.67 15.00
CA ASN A 141 -13.85 69.80 15.90
C ASN A 141 -15.06 70.75 16.06
N ARG A 142 -15.19 71.28 17.29
CA ARG A 142 -16.20 72.22 17.81
C ARG A 142 -17.02 72.96 16.74
N GLY A 143 -18.29 72.58 16.62
CA GLY A 143 -19.32 73.41 15.96
C GLY A 143 -20.15 72.70 14.89
N GLY A 144 -19.67 71.59 14.33
CA GLY A 144 -20.45 70.75 13.42
C GLY A 144 -21.02 69.53 14.12
N LYS A 145 -22.34 69.31 14.09
CA LYS A 145 -22.97 68.05 14.51
C LYS A 145 -22.64 66.96 13.49
N GLY A 146 -21.46 66.35 13.59
CA GLY A 146 -21.04 65.29 12.68
C GLY A 146 -19.91 64.44 13.25
N ILE A 147 -20.08 63.12 13.20
CA ILE A 147 -19.01 62.15 13.49
C ILE A 147 -18.44 61.71 12.15
N LYS A 148 -17.11 61.74 11.99
CA LYS A 148 -16.43 61.33 10.76
C LYS A 148 -16.30 59.80 10.68
N GLY A 149 -17.40 59.07 10.88
CA GLY A 149 -17.42 57.61 10.88
C GLY A 149 -17.98 57.01 9.58
N MET A 150 -19.08 57.56 9.10
CA MET A 150 -19.83 57.00 7.97
C MET A 150 -20.53 58.13 7.19
N GLN A 151 -20.41 58.12 5.87
CA GLN A 151 -21.28 58.94 5.01
C GLN A 151 -22.61 58.20 4.91
N THR A 152 -23.68 58.79 5.44
CA THR A 152 -25.03 58.28 5.25
C THR A 152 -25.61 58.82 3.96
N ILE A 153 -26.56 58.08 3.39
CA ILE A 153 -27.37 58.52 2.24
C ILE A 153 -28.41 59.54 2.77
N GLU A 154 -28.99 60.38 1.91
CA GLU A 154 -30.09 61.27 2.30
C GLU A 154 -31.22 60.50 3.01
N ASP A 155 -31.70 61.04 4.13
CA ASP A 155 -32.67 60.44 5.07
C ASP A 155 -32.23 59.16 5.80
N ASP A 156 -30.97 58.73 5.70
CA ASP A 156 -30.43 57.64 6.48
C ASP A 156 -29.60 58.13 7.69
N TYR A 157 -29.84 57.54 8.86
CA TYR A 157 -29.16 57.90 10.10
C TYR A 157 -28.76 56.66 10.90
N ILE A 158 -27.75 56.81 11.74
CA ILE A 158 -27.27 55.74 12.62
C ILE A 158 -28.35 55.46 13.67
N GLU A 159 -28.88 54.24 13.68
CA GLU A 159 -29.87 53.76 14.65
C GLU A 159 -29.18 53.10 15.84
N GLU A 160 -28.14 52.29 15.58
CA GLU A 160 -27.40 51.58 16.61
C GLU A 160 -25.89 51.79 16.49
N LEU A 161 -25.25 51.90 17.66
CA LEU A 161 -23.80 52.03 17.77
C LEU A 161 -23.26 51.13 18.89
N LEU A 162 -22.34 50.26 18.53
CA LEU A 162 -21.77 49.25 19.42
C LEU A 162 -20.25 49.36 19.43
N MET A 163 -19.65 49.31 20.61
CA MET A 163 -18.19 49.15 20.75
C MET A 163 -17.90 47.71 21.15
N MET A 164 -17.05 47.03 20.37
CA MET A 164 -16.72 45.62 20.58
C MET A 164 -15.29 45.32 20.13
N ASN A 165 -14.85 44.08 20.37
CA ASN A 165 -13.59 43.57 19.85
C ASN A 165 -13.82 42.83 18.52
N THR A 166 -12.81 42.78 17.65
CA THR A 166 -12.83 41.98 16.41
C THR A 166 -13.18 40.50 16.61
N HIS A 167 -12.99 39.96 17.81
CA HIS A 167 -13.27 38.57 18.14
C HIS A 167 -14.54 38.36 18.99
N HIS A 168 -15.31 39.42 19.26
CA HIS A 168 -16.61 39.27 19.90
C HIS A 168 -17.65 38.77 18.90
N TYR A 169 -18.52 37.88 19.35
CA TYR A 169 -19.66 37.41 18.57
C TYR A 169 -20.87 38.33 18.79
N LEU A 170 -21.50 38.76 17.70
CA LEU A 170 -22.72 39.58 17.71
C LEU A 170 -23.88 38.71 17.19
N MET A 171 -24.95 38.56 17.98
CA MET A 171 -26.22 37.93 17.60
C MET A 171 -27.31 38.98 17.41
#